data_AF-A0AAE3ND83-F1
#
_entry.id   AF-A0AAE3ND83-F1
#
_cell.length_a   1.000
_cell.length_b   1.000
_cell.length_c   1.000
_cell.angle_alpha   90.00
_cell.angle_beta   90.00
_cell.angle_gamma   90.00
#
_symmetry.space_group_name_H-M   'P 1'
#
loop_
_entity.id
_entity.type
_entity.pdbx_description
1 polymer ?
#
loop_
_entity_poly.entity_id
_entity_poly.type
_entity_poly.pdbx_seq_one_letter_code
_entity_poly.pdbx_strand_id
1 'polypeptide(L)'
;MKPRDEKNFELDEPAANNHTPPGWPLQTIEVVPNGKAPKKYGPSTYRFGAALTLSVILPRRGWTLVKKAKNYVYLTPPLNQPPPPFRISIAIPTPDECLELAQRSYVKGQSWIGQLGEWPAWYLHERNTDMQELWRDPITGQMLSRLHKNPPKSSLTIGEWGVWEANVTGVAGEFVHGVLPPSLVKASATSDGTYESALSEGASKTVELTVYERNATARELCLAHYGSTCQACGLNYEDKYGSLGADLIHVHHVTPLSAIGEAYQVNPIHDLIPLCATCHHVVHRRDPPYSVAEMKAAIASQSARNSALIE
;
A
#
# COMPACT_ATOMS: atom_id res chain seq x y z
N MET A 1 -6.01 -44.67 -21.76
CA MET A 1 -5.68 -43.25 -21.89
C MET A 1 -6.10 -42.59 -20.59
N LYS A 2 -5.17 -42.40 -19.65
CA LYS A 2 -5.48 -41.82 -18.33
C LYS A 2 -5.70 -40.31 -18.49
N PRO A 3 -6.68 -39.70 -17.80
CA PRO A 3 -6.84 -38.25 -17.80
C PRO A 3 -5.54 -37.62 -17.27
N ARG A 4 -5.08 -36.56 -17.94
CA ARG A 4 -3.95 -35.74 -17.48
C ARG A 4 -4.26 -35.29 -16.05
N ASP A 5 -3.31 -35.53 -15.15
CA ASP A 5 -3.33 -35.05 -13.77
C ASP A 5 -3.77 -33.58 -13.72
N GLU A 6 -4.93 -33.32 -13.11
CA GLU A 6 -5.28 -32.02 -12.57
C GLU A 6 -4.30 -31.71 -11.45
N LYS A 7 -3.19 -31.06 -11.79
CA LYS A 7 -2.38 -30.38 -10.78
C LYS A 7 -3.23 -29.27 -10.19
N ASN A 8 -3.85 -29.57 -9.05
CA ASN A 8 -4.37 -28.58 -8.13
C ASN A 8 -3.28 -27.53 -7.91
N PHE A 9 -3.54 -26.33 -8.39
CA PHE A 9 -2.63 -25.19 -8.22
C PHE A 9 -2.67 -24.78 -6.74
N GLU A 10 -1.69 -25.25 -5.98
CA GLU A 10 -1.41 -24.73 -4.64
C GLU A 10 -0.85 -23.31 -4.78
N LEU A 11 -1.53 -22.35 -4.14
CA LEU A 11 -1.20 -20.91 -4.20
C LEU A 11 0.06 -20.54 -3.38
N ASP A 12 0.70 -21.52 -2.75
CA ASP A 12 1.76 -21.38 -1.74
C ASP A 12 3.04 -22.15 -2.09
N GLU A 13 3.37 -22.37 -3.37
CA GLU A 13 4.71 -22.84 -3.69
C GLU A 13 5.72 -21.66 -3.66
N PRO A 14 6.66 -21.61 -2.70
CA PRO A 14 7.66 -20.55 -2.64
C PRO A 14 8.43 -20.54 -3.95
N ALA A 15 8.45 -19.40 -4.66
CA ALA A 15 9.04 -19.18 -5.98
C ALA A 15 10.11 -20.22 -6.34
N ALA A 16 9.68 -21.38 -6.81
CA ALA A 16 10.61 -22.47 -7.08
C ALA A 16 11.56 -21.97 -8.16
N ASN A 17 12.81 -22.43 -8.11
CA ASN A 17 13.89 -21.96 -8.99
C ASN A 17 13.53 -21.95 -10.50
N ASN A 18 12.45 -22.62 -10.91
CA ASN A 18 11.99 -22.77 -12.29
C ASN A 18 10.48 -22.56 -12.54
N HIS A 19 9.70 -21.92 -11.64
CA HIS A 19 8.25 -21.87 -11.88
C HIS A 19 7.83 -20.81 -12.92
N THR A 20 7.98 -21.12 -14.21
CA THR A 20 7.04 -20.67 -15.24
C THR A 20 5.77 -21.51 -15.10
N PRO A 21 4.59 -20.92 -14.83
CA PRO A 21 3.35 -21.68 -14.84
C PRO A 21 3.18 -22.31 -16.23
N PRO A 22 2.70 -23.56 -16.31
CA PRO A 22 2.71 -24.32 -17.55
C PRO A 22 1.78 -23.67 -18.58
N GLY A 23 2.35 -23.17 -19.69
CA GLY A 23 1.61 -22.79 -20.89
C GLY A 23 1.64 -21.32 -21.30
N TRP A 24 2.08 -20.40 -20.43
CA TRP A 24 2.05 -18.96 -20.76
C TRP A 24 3.01 -18.61 -21.91
N PRO A 25 2.57 -17.83 -22.91
CA PRO A 25 3.43 -17.41 -24.00
C PRO A 25 4.57 -16.50 -23.50
N LEU A 26 5.75 -16.71 -24.05
CA LEU A 26 6.87 -15.79 -23.86
C LEU A 26 6.59 -14.50 -24.63
N GLN A 27 6.52 -13.40 -23.91
CA GLN A 27 6.41 -12.06 -24.47
C GLN A 27 7.69 -11.27 -24.20
N THR A 28 8.04 -10.38 -25.13
CA THR A 28 9.14 -9.45 -24.93
C THR A 28 8.57 -8.15 -24.39
N ILE A 29 9.02 -7.75 -23.20
CA ILE A 29 8.65 -6.46 -22.60
C ILE A 29 9.83 -5.52 -22.53
N GLU A 30 9.53 -4.23 -22.45
CA GLU A 30 10.52 -3.17 -22.29
C GLU A 30 10.60 -2.76 -20.81
N VAL A 31 11.81 -2.82 -20.26
CA VAL A 31 12.11 -2.46 -18.87
C VAL A 31 12.90 -1.17 -18.88
N VAL A 32 12.32 -0.15 -18.27
CA VAL A 32 12.90 1.20 -18.20
C VAL A 32 13.49 1.42 -16.81
N PRO A 33 14.79 1.74 -16.68
CA PRO A 33 15.38 2.07 -15.40
C PRO A 33 14.89 3.42 -14.89
N ASN A 34 14.71 3.56 -13.57
CA ASN A 34 14.38 4.83 -12.90
C ASN A 34 15.56 5.84 -12.92
N GLY A 35 16.72 5.48 -13.47
CA GLY A 35 17.87 6.35 -13.65
C GLY A 35 19.20 5.61 -13.65
N LYS A 36 20.30 6.36 -13.71
CA LYS A 36 21.66 5.81 -13.56
C LYS A 36 21.99 5.56 -12.08
N ALA A 37 22.83 4.56 -11.82
CA ALA A 37 23.37 4.33 -10.49
C ALA A 37 24.41 5.40 -10.11
N PRO A 38 24.65 5.62 -8.79
CA PRO A 38 25.79 6.41 -8.33
C PRO A 38 27.12 5.97 -8.97
N LYS A 39 28.00 6.92 -9.30
CA LYS A 39 29.28 6.69 -10.01
C LYS A 39 30.13 5.54 -9.44
N LYS A 40 30.09 5.35 -8.11
CA LYS A 40 30.80 4.27 -7.40
C LYS A 40 30.40 2.84 -7.79
N TYR A 41 29.24 2.67 -8.43
CA TYR A 41 28.75 1.37 -8.86
C TYR A 41 29.11 1.03 -10.31
N GLY A 42 29.75 1.96 -11.03
CA GLY A 42 30.17 1.78 -12.42
C GLY A 42 29.28 2.52 -13.42
N PRO A 43 29.80 2.82 -14.62
CA PRO A 43 29.08 3.60 -15.63
C PRO A 43 27.91 2.84 -16.28
N SER A 44 27.90 1.52 -16.19
CA SER A 44 26.93 0.62 -16.82
C SER A 44 25.88 0.07 -15.84
N THR A 45 25.77 0.65 -14.65
CA THR A 45 24.81 0.20 -13.64
C THR A 45 23.60 1.14 -13.58
N TYR A 46 22.42 0.54 -13.54
CA TYR A 46 21.15 1.24 -13.58
C TYR A 46 20.39 1.06 -12.28
N ARG A 47 19.56 2.07 -11.97
CA ARG A 47 18.70 2.10 -10.80
C ARG A 47 17.30 1.66 -11.20
N PHE A 48 16.78 0.63 -10.53
CA PHE A 48 15.39 0.21 -10.59
C PHE A 48 14.74 0.39 -9.22
N GLY A 49 13.41 0.46 -9.16
CA GLY A 49 12.67 0.36 -7.90
C GLY A 49 13.00 -0.95 -7.20
N ALA A 50 13.07 -0.95 -5.87
CA ALA A 50 13.33 -2.17 -5.08
C ALA A 50 12.14 -3.13 -5.02
N ALA A 51 11.13 -2.94 -5.88
CA ALA A 51 10.02 -3.86 -5.98
C ALA A 51 10.57 -5.27 -6.26
N LEU A 52 10.01 -6.24 -5.53
CA LEU A 52 10.62 -7.55 -5.33
C LEU A 52 10.89 -8.27 -6.66
N THR A 53 10.04 -8.03 -7.66
CA THR A 53 10.05 -8.75 -8.93
C THR A 53 11.30 -8.45 -9.73
N LEU A 54 11.62 -7.18 -10.02
CA LEU A 54 12.82 -6.82 -10.80
C LEU A 54 14.12 -7.30 -10.14
N SER A 55 14.17 -7.29 -8.81
CA SER A 55 15.35 -7.78 -8.06
C SER A 55 15.57 -9.28 -8.17
N VAL A 56 14.58 -10.05 -8.62
CA VAL A 56 14.62 -11.51 -8.79
C VAL A 56 14.67 -11.90 -10.28
N ILE A 57 13.85 -11.29 -11.13
CA ILE A 57 13.70 -11.70 -12.54
C ILE A 57 14.90 -11.30 -13.41
N LEU A 58 15.54 -10.15 -13.11
CA LEU A 58 16.65 -9.65 -13.91
C LEU A 58 17.93 -10.48 -13.67
N PRO A 59 18.31 -10.83 -12.41
CA PRO A 59 19.44 -11.73 -12.18
C PRO A 59 19.34 -13.09 -12.86
N ARG A 60 18.13 -13.67 -12.93
CA ARG A 60 17.86 -14.92 -13.66
C ARG A 60 18.13 -14.81 -15.17
N ARG A 61 18.18 -13.58 -15.70
CA ARG A 61 18.43 -13.25 -17.11
C ARG A 61 19.83 -12.69 -17.33
N GLY A 62 20.76 -13.02 -16.43
CA GLY A 62 22.18 -12.66 -16.54
C GLY A 62 22.53 -11.26 -16.06
N TRP A 63 21.59 -10.54 -15.43
CA TRP A 63 21.91 -9.25 -14.82
C TRP A 63 22.69 -9.43 -13.53
N THR A 64 23.67 -8.56 -13.29
CA THR A 64 24.45 -8.60 -12.05
C THR A 64 23.82 -7.66 -11.01
N LEU A 65 23.40 -8.22 -9.88
CA LEU A 65 22.93 -7.44 -8.73
C LEU A 65 24.12 -6.80 -8.02
N VAL A 66 24.22 -5.47 -8.11
CA VAL A 66 25.33 -4.70 -7.49
C VAL A 66 24.98 -4.32 -6.05
N LYS A 67 23.76 -3.85 -5.81
CA LYS A 67 23.28 -3.51 -4.46
C LYS A 67 21.76 -3.50 -4.38
N LYS A 68 21.21 -4.06 -3.30
CA LYS A 68 19.81 -3.93 -2.91
C LYS A 68 19.69 -2.95 -1.74
N ALA A 69 18.82 -1.95 -1.86
CA ALA A 69 18.45 -1.02 -0.79
C ALA A 69 16.93 -1.11 -0.55
N LYS A 70 16.42 -0.39 0.47
CA LYS A 70 14.99 -0.40 0.83
C LYS A 70 14.07 -0.02 -0.34
N ASN A 71 14.45 1.01 -1.11
CA ASN A 71 13.59 1.57 -2.17
C ASN A 71 14.15 1.40 -3.58
N TYR A 72 15.43 1.05 -3.72
CA TYR A 72 16.09 0.88 -5.02
C TYR A 72 16.94 -0.37 -5.09
N VAL A 73 17.01 -0.96 -6.28
CA VAL A 73 17.96 -2.00 -6.63
C VAL A 73 18.86 -1.50 -7.77
N TYR A 74 20.14 -1.80 -7.67
CA TYR A 74 21.15 -1.42 -8.66
C TYR A 74 21.60 -2.66 -9.40
N LEU A 75 21.36 -2.68 -10.71
CA LEU A 75 21.59 -3.84 -11.56
C LEU A 75 22.42 -3.42 -12.78
N THR A 76 23.35 -4.29 -13.16
CA THR A 76 24.17 -4.15 -14.37
C THR A 76 23.68 -5.15 -15.41
N PRO A 77 23.30 -4.71 -16.63
CA PRO A 77 22.87 -5.62 -17.69
C PRO A 77 24.03 -6.48 -18.19
N PRO A 78 23.74 -7.62 -18.86
CA PRO A 78 24.74 -8.39 -19.57
C PRO A 78 25.55 -7.54 -20.57
N LEU A 79 26.78 -7.96 -20.84
CA LEU A 79 27.63 -7.33 -21.87
C LEU A 79 26.90 -7.30 -23.22
N ASN A 80 27.09 -6.22 -23.98
CA ASN A 80 26.50 -5.99 -25.31
C ASN A 80 24.98 -5.71 -25.38
N GLN A 81 24.32 -5.40 -24.26
CA GLN A 81 22.97 -4.85 -24.32
C GLN A 81 22.97 -3.41 -24.87
N PRO A 82 22.01 -3.04 -25.73
CA PRO A 82 21.81 -1.64 -26.11
C PRO A 82 21.47 -0.78 -24.87
N PRO A 83 21.63 0.55 -24.95
CA PRO A 83 21.15 1.44 -23.89
C PRO A 83 19.62 1.27 -23.68
N PRO A 84 19.11 1.62 -22.48
CA PRO A 84 17.69 1.47 -22.17
C PRO A 84 16.78 2.18 -23.18
N PRO A 85 15.57 1.67 -23.47
CA PRO A 85 14.88 0.59 -22.76
C PRO A 85 15.46 -0.81 -23.00
N PHE A 86 15.50 -1.63 -21.95
CA PHE A 86 16.01 -3.00 -22.03
C PHE A 86 14.89 -3.97 -22.40
N ARG A 87 15.16 -4.90 -23.30
CA ARG A 87 14.18 -5.92 -23.68
C ARG A 87 14.45 -7.22 -22.95
N ILE A 88 13.45 -7.73 -22.24
CA ILE A 88 13.52 -9.03 -21.57
C ILE A 88 12.37 -9.92 -22.04
N SER A 89 12.64 -11.22 -22.14
CA SER A 89 11.62 -12.22 -22.41
C SER A 89 11.05 -12.74 -21.09
N ILE A 90 9.73 -12.65 -20.92
CA ILE A 90 9.01 -13.07 -19.73
C ILE A 90 7.77 -13.87 -20.13
N ALA A 91 7.38 -14.83 -19.30
CA ALA A 91 6.12 -15.54 -19.48
C ALA A 91 4.98 -14.66 -18.94
N ILE A 92 3.99 -14.37 -19.79
CA ILE A 92 2.82 -13.55 -19.47
C ILE A 92 1.58 -14.34 -19.85
N PRO A 93 0.57 -14.48 -18.96
CA PRO A 93 -0.70 -15.09 -19.32
C PRO A 93 -1.39 -14.29 -20.43
N THR A 94 -2.05 -14.98 -21.34
CA THR A 94 -2.98 -14.38 -22.28
C THR A 94 -4.17 -13.75 -21.55
N PRO A 95 -4.88 -12.81 -22.20
CA PRO A 95 -6.12 -12.26 -21.64
C PRO A 95 -7.13 -13.35 -21.25
N ASP A 96 -7.26 -14.40 -22.07
CA ASP A 96 -8.17 -15.52 -21.82
C ASP A 96 -7.77 -16.33 -20.58
N GLU A 97 -6.47 -16.60 -20.41
CA GLU A 97 -5.94 -17.25 -19.19
C GLU A 97 -6.18 -16.38 -17.94
N CYS A 98 -6.06 -15.06 -18.06
CA CYS A 98 -6.36 -14.16 -16.95
C CYS A 98 -7.86 -14.19 -16.57
N LEU A 99 -8.75 -14.24 -17.57
CA LEU A 99 -10.19 -14.36 -17.36
C LEU A 99 -10.54 -15.70 -16.70
N GLU A 100 -9.96 -16.80 -17.16
CA GLU A 100 -10.15 -18.13 -16.58
C GLU A 100 -9.67 -18.17 -15.13
N LEU A 101 -8.50 -17.58 -14.83
CA LEU A 101 -7.98 -17.48 -13.46
C LEU A 101 -8.90 -16.69 -12.54
N ALA A 102 -9.49 -15.60 -13.04
CA ALA A 102 -10.44 -14.78 -12.28
C ALA A 102 -11.75 -15.55 -12.01
N GLN A 103 -12.27 -16.26 -13.01
CA GLN A 103 -13.46 -17.12 -12.88
C GLN A 103 -13.23 -18.27 -11.89
N ARG A 104 -12.08 -18.93 -11.95
CA ARG A 104 -11.74 -20.00 -10.99
C ARG A 104 -11.60 -19.47 -9.57
N SER A 105 -10.99 -18.29 -9.41
CA SER A 105 -10.85 -17.63 -8.10
C SER A 105 -12.21 -17.20 -7.55
N TYR A 106 -13.11 -16.78 -8.42
CA TYR A 106 -14.51 -16.48 -8.10
C TYR A 106 -15.26 -17.69 -7.57
N VAL A 107 -15.16 -18.83 -8.26
CA VAL A 107 -15.80 -20.08 -7.82
C VAL A 107 -15.30 -20.54 -6.45
N LYS A 108 -14.01 -20.28 -6.12
CA LYS A 108 -13.47 -20.57 -4.78
C LYS A 108 -14.05 -19.69 -3.68
N GLY A 109 -14.60 -18.52 -4.00
CA GLY A 109 -15.29 -17.65 -3.03
C GLY A 109 -14.38 -16.93 -2.02
N GLN A 110 -13.07 -16.92 -2.23
CA GLN A 110 -12.10 -16.40 -1.26
C GLN A 110 -11.11 -15.44 -1.92
N SER A 111 -10.76 -14.37 -1.20
CA SER A 111 -9.69 -13.46 -1.60
C SER A 111 -8.33 -14.08 -1.28
N TRP A 112 -7.33 -13.82 -2.10
CA TRP A 112 -5.98 -14.34 -1.90
C TRP A 112 -4.93 -13.37 -2.43
N ILE A 113 -3.72 -13.48 -1.88
CA ILE A 113 -2.52 -12.80 -2.37
C ILE A 113 -1.42 -13.87 -2.44
N GLY A 114 -0.63 -13.85 -3.50
CA GLY A 114 0.39 -14.87 -3.72
C GLY A 114 1.28 -14.55 -4.91
N GLN A 115 1.95 -15.58 -5.42
CA GLN A 115 2.79 -15.47 -6.61
C GLN A 115 2.28 -16.42 -7.69
N LEU A 116 2.02 -15.89 -8.89
CA LEU A 116 1.72 -16.68 -10.07
C LEU A 116 2.94 -16.64 -11.01
N GLY A 117 3.72 -17.71 -10.96
CA GLY A 117 4.98 -17.78 -11.70
C GLY A 117 6.05 -16.88 -11.10
N GLU A 118 6.63 -16.01 -11.93
CA GLU A 118 7.60 -15.01 -11.48
C GLU A 118 6.94 -13.74 -10.95
N TRP A 119 5.59 -13.67 -10.91
CA TRP A 119 4.85 -12.42 -10.71
C TRP A 119 4.02 -12.43 -9.44
N PRO A 120 3.98 -11.31 -8.70
CA PRO A 120 2.99 -11.14 -7.65
C PRO A 120 1.60 -11.10 -8.27
N ALA A 121 0.64 -11.69 -7.56
CA ALA A 121 -0.75 -11.68 -7.97
C ALA A 121 -1.65 -11.63 -6.74
N TRP A 122 -2.81 -11.00 -6.91
CA TRP A 122 -3.83 -11.00 -5.88
C TRP A 122 -5.20 -11.02 -6.53
N TYR A 123 -6.12 -11.69 -5.83
CA TYR A 123 -7.52 -11.72 -6.15
C TYR A 123 -8.31 -11.21 -4.97
N LEU A 124 -9.12 -10.19 -5.22
CA LEU A 124 -10.14 -9.72 -4.29
C LEU A 124 -11.47 -10.34 -4.71
N HIS A 125 -12.01 -11.20 -3.86
CA HIS A 125 -13.34 -11.74 -4.07
C HIS A 125 -14.39 -10.66 -3.79
N GLU A 126 -15.54 -10.77 -4.46
CA GLU A 126 -16.64 -9.85 -4.23
C GLU A 126 -17.04 -9.80 -2.76
N ARG A 127 -17.16 -8.57 -2.25
CA ARG A 127 -17.81 -8.30 -0.97
C ARG A 127 -19.18 -7.76 -1.29
N ASN A 128 -20.20 -8.62 -1.24
CA ASN A 128 -21.60 -8.21 -1.30
C ASN A 128 -22.02 -7.61 0.04
N THR A 129 -21.31 -6.56 0.47
CA THR A 129 -21.54 -5.89 1.74
C THR A 129 -22.15 -4.54 1.45
N ASP A 130 -23.47 -4.46 1.63
CA ASP A 130 -24.15 -3.19 1.73
C ASP A 130 -23.53 -2.39 2.89
N MET A 131 -23.17 -1.15 2.62
CA MET A 131 -22.61 -0.26 3.64
C MET A 131 -23.70 0.69 4.11
N GLN A 132 -24.03 0.64 5.40
CA GLN A 132 -24.94 1.61 5.99
C GLN A 132 -24.13 2.81 6.50
N GLU A 133 -24.20 3.92 5.78
CA GLU A 133 -23.71 5.20 6.26
C GLU A 133 -24.67 5.70 7.34
N LEU A 134 -24.14 6.07 8.51
CA LEU A 134 -24.90 6.61 9.63
C LEU A 134 -24.35 8.00 9.96
N TRP A 135 -25.23 8.98 10.10
CA TRP A 135 -24.85 10.32 10.54
C TRP A 135 -25.92 10.90 11.45
N ARG A 136 -25.54 11.86 12.30
CA ARG A 136 -26.53 12.65 13.04
C ARG A 136 -26.92 13.85 12.22
N ASP A 137 -28.22 14.04 12.05
CA ASP A 137 -28.77 15.28 11.53
C ASP A 137 -28.33 16.43 12.46
N PRO A 138 -27.59 17.43 11.95
CA PRO A 138 -27.05 18.50 12.79
C PRO A 138 -28.13 19.45 13.33
N ILE A 139 -29.34 19.43 12.77
CA ILE A 139 -30.46 20.28 13.18
C ILE A 139 -31.37 19.53 14.16
N THR A 140 -31.73 18.29 13.83
CA THR A 140 -32.71 17.52 14.61
C THR A 140 -32.08 16.59 15.63
N GLY A 141 -30.76 16.33 15.54
CA GLY A 141 -30.02 15.41 16.41
C GLY A 141 -30.33 13.93 16.17
N GLN A 142 -31.27 13.62 15.27
CA GLN A 142 -31.65 12.25 14.93
C GLN A 142 -30.55 11.53 14.18
N MET A 143 -30.44 10.23 14.42
CA MET A 143 -29.55 9.36 13.66
C MET A 143 -30.21 9.01 12.34
N LEU A 144 -29.65 9.50 11.24
CA LEU A 144 -30.06 9.19 9.88
C LEU A 144 -29.14 8.12 9.30
N SER A 145 -29.66 7.35 8.34
CA SER A 145 -28.89 6.33 7.65
C SER A 145 -29.10 6.34 6.14
N ARG A 146 -28.08 5.94 5.39
CA ARG A 146 -28.13 5.72 3.94
C ARG A 146 -27.47 4.39 3.63
N LEU A 147 -28.23 3.50 3.00
CA LEU A 147 -27.69 2.25 2.51
C LEU A 147 -26.99 2.48 1.16
N HIS A 148 -25.68 2.31 1.14
CA HIS A 148 -24.89 2.22 -0.07
C HIS A 148 -24.85 0.77 -0.53
N LYS A 149 -25.62 0.46 -1.57
CA LYS A 149 -25.58 -0.85 -2.22
C LYS A 149 -24.31 -0.94 -3.06
N ASN A 150 -23.33 -1.69 -2.59
CA ASN A 150 -22.13 -1.98 -3.37
C ASN A 150 -22.42 -3.21 -4.23
N PRO A 151 -22.39 -3.10 -5.57
CA PRO A 151 -22.48 -4.29 -6.39
C PRO A 151 -21.29 -5.20 -6.08
N PRO A 152 -21.45 -6.53 -6.14
CA PRO A 152 -20.34 -7.45 -6.01
C PRO A 152 -19.23 -7.08 -7.00
N LYS A 153 -18.01 -6.84 -6.53
CA LYS A 153 -16.86 -6.55 -7.40
C LYS A 153 -15.70 -7.46 -7.04
N SER A 154 -15.36 -8.31 -8.00
CA SER A 154 -14.15 -9.12 -7.96
C SER A 154 -13.06 -8.46 -8.80
N SER A 155 -11.81 -8.62 -8.40
CA SER A 155 -10.66 -8.18 -9.20
C SER A 155 -9.48 -9.13 -9.05
N LEU A 156 -8.84 -9.47 -10.17
CA LEU A 156 -7.57 -10.17 -10.23
C LEU A 156 -6.52 -9.21 -10.82
N THR A 157 -5.38 -9.09 -10.15
CA THR A 157 -4.21 -8.41 -10.69
C THR A 157 -3.04 -9.38 -10.69
N ILE A 158 -2.27 -9.38 -11.78
CA ILE A 158 -1.03 -10.16 -11.95
C ILE A 158 0.03 -9.24 -12.55
N GLY A 159 1.24 -9.25 -12.00
CA GLY A 159 2.36 -8.48 -12.54
C GLY A 159 2.77 -7.31 -11.65
N GLU A 160 3.66 -6.47 -12.15
CA GLU A 160 4.23 -5.35 -11.42
C GLU A 160 4.10 -4.05 -12.22
N TRP A 161 3.54 -3.03 -11.57
CA TRP A 161 3.37 -1.70 -12.14
C TRP A 161 4.71 -1.14 -12.65
N GLY A 162 4.71 -0.68 -13.90
CA GLY A 162 5.91 -0.16 -14.57
C GLY A 162 6.79 -1.22 -15.26
N VAL A 163 6.41 -2.50 -15.20
CA VAL A 163 7.08 -3.60 -15.93
C VAL A 163 6.09 -4.24 -16.90
N TRP A 164 5.04 -4.85 -16.36
CA TRP A 164 3.81 -5.22 -17.06
C TRP A 164 2.77 -5.59 -16.00
N GLU A 165 1.50 -5.45 -16.32
CA GLU A 165 0.42 -5.87 -15.45
C GLU A 165 -0.77 -6.34 -16.28
N ALA A 166 -1.42 -7.40 -15.80
CA ALA A 166 -2.73 -7.81 -16.24
C ALA A 166 -3.72 -7.53 -15.11
N ASN A 167 -4.83 -6.90 -15.48
CA ASN A 167 -5.92 -6.58 -14.57
C ASN A 167 -7.20 -7.14 -15.14
N VAL A 168 -7.91 -7.92 -14.34
CA VAL A 168 -9.22 -8.46 -14.67
C VAL A 168 -10.19 -8.04 -13.58
N THR A 169 -11.32 -7.49 -13.97
CA THR A 169 -12.37 -7.07 -13.03
C THR A 169 -13.68 -7.73 -13.41
N GLY A 170 -14.52 -8.02 -12.43
CA GLY A 170 -15.79 -8.66 -12.69
C GLY A 170 -16.87 -8.40 -11.64
N VAL A 171 -18.10 -8.59 -12.07
CA VAL A 171 -19.32 -8.41 -11.25
C VAL A 171 -20.15 -9.68 -11.39
N ALA A 172 -20.52 -10.30 -10.27
CA ALA A 172 -21.35 -11.51 -10.25
C ALA A 172 -20.83 -12.64 -11.17
N GLY A 173 -19.49 -12.79 -11.26
CA GLY A 173 -18.84 -13.84 -12.05
C GLY A 173 -18.58 -13.49 -13.53
N GLU A 174 -19.06 -12.35 -14.03
CA GLU A 174 -18.72 -11.85 -15.37
C GLU A 174 -17.46 -10.99 -15.32
N PHE A 175 -16.42 -11.35 -16.09
CA PHE A 175 -15.09 -10.72 -16.03
C PHE A 175 -14.69 -10.06 -17.34
N VAL A 176 -13.94 -8.95 -17.24
CA VAL A 176 -13.34 -8.20 -18.37
C VAL A 176 -11.89 -7.84 -18.08
N HIS A 177 -11.05 -7.88 -19.13
CA HIS A 177 -9.62 -7.56 -19.06
C HIS A 177 -9.35 -6.06 -19.26
N GLY A 178 -8.36 -5.51 -18.56
CA GLY A 178 -7.80 -4.17 -18.79
C GLY A 178 -8.55 -3.00 -18.12
N VAL A 179 -9.43 -3.26 -17.16
CA VAL A 179 -10.27 -2.22 -16.54
C VAL A 179 -9.83 -1.93 -15.10
N LEU A 180 -9.34 -0.71 -14.85
CA LEU A 180 -9.07 -0.11 -13.53
C LEU A 180 -9.41 1.40 -13.58
N PRO A 181 -10.12 1.98 -12.59
CA PRO A 181 -10.72 1.36 -11.41
C PRO A 181 -11.99 0.53 -11.74
N PRO A 182 -12.36 -0.43 -10.87
CA PRO A 182 -13.46 -1.39 -11.08
C PRO A 182 -14.87 -0.76 -11.13
N SER A 183 -15.00 0.55 -11.18
CA SER A 183 -16.24 1.27 -11.46
C SER A 183 -16.58 1.34 -12.95
N LEU A 184 -15.62 1.04 -13.83
CA LEU A 184 -15.75 1.19 -15.29
C LEU A 184 -16.31 -0.04 -16.00
N VAL A 185 -16.57 -1.15 -15.29
CA VAL A 185 -17.34 -2.28 -15.85
C VAL A 185 -18.82 -1.91 -15.84
N LYS A 186 -19.26 -1.09 -16.81
CA LYS A 186 -20.67 -0.92 -17.14
C LYS A 186 -20.86 -0.82 -18.65
N ALA A 187 -21.85 -1.58 -19.11
CA ALA A 187 -22.57 -1.57 -20.38
C ALA A 187 -21.95 -0.74 -21.51
N SER A 188 -21.57 -1.43 -22.58
CA SER A 188 -21.29 -0.93 -23.94
C SER A 188 -21.70 0.52 -24.20
N ALA A 189 -20.73 1.39 -24.46
CA ALA A 189 -20.92 2.55 -25.32
C ALA A 189 -19.57 3.02 -25.88
N THR A 190 -19.48 3.01 -27.20
CA THR A 190 -18.50 3.73 -28.01
C THR A 190 -18.48 5.22 -27.69
N SER A 191 -17.31 5.86 -27.63
CA SER A 191 -17.12 7.21 -28.17
C SER A 191 -15.65 7.59 -28.30
N ASP A 192 -15.42 8.31 -29.39
CA ASP A 192 -14.18 8.87 -29.93
C ASP A 192 -13.92 10.27 -29.33
N GLY A 193 -12.67 10.73 -29.32
CA GLY A 193 -12.34 12.17 -29.34
C GLY A 193 -11.85 12.89 -28.07
N THR A 194 -10.54 13.20 -28.11
CA THR A 194 -9.86 14.49 -27.76
C THR A 194 -9.74 14.98 -26.31
N TYR A 195 -8.52 15.39 -25.98
CA TYR A 195 -7.99 15.77 -24.67
C TYR A 195 -7.88 17.30 -24.53
N GLU A 196 -8.52 17.88 -23.52
CA GLU A 196 -8.14 19.18 -22.94
C GLU A 196 -7.92 18.98 -21.43
N SER A 197 -6.74 19.37 -20.95
CA SER A 197 -6.31 19.16 -19.57
C SER A 197 -6.93 20.18 -18.61
N ALA A 198 -8.02 19.80 -17.94
CA ALA A 198 -8.57 20.54 -16.81
C ALA A 198 -7.77 20.24 -15.53
N LEU A 199 -7.36 21.28 -14.80
CA LEU A 199 -6.82 21.18 -13.44
C LEU A 199 -7.96 20.77 -12.48
N SER A 200 -8.16 19.46 -12.31
CA SER A 200 -9.16 18.92 -11.38
C SER A 200 -8.51 18.41 -10.09
N GLU A 201 -9.07 18.83 -8.95
CA GLU A 201 -8.79 18.31 -7.60
C GLU A 201 -10.05 17.60 -7.05
N GLY A 202 -9.90 16.72 -6.06
CA GLY A 202 -11.03 15.96 -5.47
C GLY A 202 -11.16 14.51 -5.93
N ALA A 203 -10.21 14.01 -6.74
CA ALA A 203 -10.12 12.59 -7.07
C ALA A 203 -9.81 11.76 -5.81
N SER A 204 -10.65 10.77 -5.52
CA SER A 204 -10.46 9.87 -4.38
C SER A 204 -9.21 9.01 -4.58
N LYS A 205 -8.23 9.16 -3.68
CA LYS A 205 -7.01 8.37 -3.66
C LYS A 205 -7.17 7.21 -2.67
N THR A 206 -7.21 5.98 -3.16
CA THR A 206 -7.25 4.79 -2.30
C THR A 206 -5.85 4.49 -1.78
N VAL A 207 -5.73 4.31 -0.46
CA VAL A 207 -4.49 3.92 0.23
C VAL A 207 -4.77 2.63 0.99
N GLU A 208 -4.02 1.57 0.70
CA GLU A 208 -4.05 0.34 1.49
C GLU A 208 -3.24 0.53 2.77
N LEU A 209 -3.89 0.37 3.93
CA LEU A 209 -3.28 0.55 5.25
C LEU A 209 -3.25 -0.79 5.99
N THR A 210 -2.07 -1.23 6.41
CA THR A 210 -1.92 -2.28 7.43
C THR A 210 -2.22 -1.67 8.79
N VAL A 211 -3.36 -2.03 9.38
CA VAL A 211 -3.76 -1.56 10.72
C VAL A 211 -3.33 -2.60 11.74
N TYR A 212 -2.42 -2.24 12.64
CA TYR A 212 -2.09 -3.05 13.81
C TYR A 212 -3.16 -2.87 14.88
N GLU A 213 -3.64 -3.97 15.44
CA GLU A 213 -4.58 -3.96 16.56
C GLU A 213 -3.98 -3.19 17.74
N ARG A 214 -4.75 -2.27 18.33
CA ARG A 214 -4.33 -1.47 19.48
C ARG A 214 -5.13 -1.90 20.70
N ASN A 215 -4.43 -2.24 21.78
CA ASN A 215 -5.06 -2.66 23.03
C ASN A 215 -5.71 -1.44 23.72
N ALA A 216 -7.04 -1.44 23.82
CA ALA A 216 -7.80 -0.35 24.45
C ALA A 216 -7.44 -0.16 25.93
N THR A 217 -7.21 -1.25 26.66
CA THR A 217 -6.77 -1.23 28.06
C THR A 217 -5.40 -0.57 28.20
N ALA A 218 -4.47 -0.77 27.26
CA ALA A 218 -3.18 -0.10 27.30
C ALA A 218 -3.30 1.43 27.10
N ARG A 219 -4.25 1.88 26.28
CA ARG A 219 -4.59 3.31 26.15
C ARG A 219 -5.13 3.85 27.47
N GLU A 220 -6.11 3.18 28.06
CA GLU A 220 -6.73 3.60 29.33
C GLU A 220 -5.69 3.70 30.45
N LEU A 221 -4.81 2.71 30.59
CA LEU A 221 -3.73 2.71 31.58
C LEU A 221 -2.72 3.84 31.35
N CYS A 222 -2.38 4.13 30.09
CA CYS A 222 -1.51 5.25 29.73
C CYS A 222 -2.14 6.60 30.14
N LEU A 223 -3.42 6.80 29.82
CA LEU A 223 -4.15 8.02 30.17
C LEU A 223 -4.42 8.15 31.67
N ALA A 224 -4.65 7.04 32.38
CA ALA A 224 -4.77 7.04 33.83
C ALA A 224 -3.47 7.47 34.53
N HIS A 225 -2.32 7.17 33.93
CA HIS A 225 -1.02 7.56 34.47
C HIS A 225 -0.61 9.00 34.10
N TYR A 226 -0.70 9.35 32.81
CA TYR A 226 -0.17 10.63 32.29
C TYR A 226 -1.21 11.74 32.19
N GLY A 227 -2.51 11.42 32.28
CA GLY A 227 -3.62 12.33 31.99
C GLY A 227 -3.84 12.58 30.50
N SER A 228 -4.81 13.44 30.20
CA SER A 228 -5.22 13.83 28.84
C SER A 228 -4.47 15.05 28.27
N THR A 229 -3.41 15.48 28.93
CA THR A 229 -2.59 16.62 28.52
C THR A 229 -1.43 16.17 27.64
N CYS A 230 -1.20 16.86 26.53
CA CYS A 230 -0.10 16.58 25.60
C CYS A 230 1.25 16.72 26.30
N GLN A 231 2.02 15.63 26.32
CA GLN A 231 3.33 15.59 26.99
C GLN A 231 4.41 16.41 26.28
N ALA A 232 4.18 16.87 25.04
CA ALA A 232 5.13 17.72 24.31
C ALA A 232 4.86 19.22 24.47
N CYS A 233 3.63 19.67 24.21
CA CYS A 233 3.29 21.10 24.18
C CYS A 233 2.39 21.57 25.33
N GLY A 234 1.92 20.66 26.19
CA GLY A 234 1.02 20.98 27.30
C GLY A 234 -0.43 21.25 26.90
N LEU A 235 -0.81 21.08 25.63
CA LEU A 235 -2.20 21.24 25.19
C LEU A 235 -3.09 20.17 25.83
N ASN A 236 -4.13 20.60 26.52
CA ASN A 236 -5.27 19.77 26.90
C ASN A 236 -6.49 20.19 26.07
N TYR A 237 -7.15 19.23 25.43
CA TYR A 237 -8.30 19.51 24.56
C TYR A 237 -9.55 19.88 25.35
N GLU A 238 -9.77 19.24 26.50
CA GLU A 238 -10.93 19.51 27.35
C GLU A 238 -10.83 20.90 27.99
N ASP A 239 -9.64 21.30 28.43
CA ASP A 239 -9.42 22.66 28.94
C ASP A 239 -9.69 23.75 27.87
N LYS A 240 -9.37 23.44 26.61
CA LYS A 240 -9.49 24.40 25.50
C LYS A 240 -10.89 24.42 24.85
N TYR A 241 -11.53 23.25 24.73
CA TYR A 241 -12.75 23.06 23.96
C TYR A 241 -13.93 22.55 24.81
N GLY A 242 -13.76 22.41 26.13
CA GLY A 242 -14.74 21.83 27.02
C GLY A 242 -15.00 20.35 26.71
N SER A 243 -16.23 19.89 26.93
CA SER A 243 -16.62 18.49 26.69
C SER A 243 -16.44 18.05 25.23
N LEU A 244 -16.38 18.96 24.26
CA LEU A 244 -16.07 18.65 22.87
C LEU A 244 -14.62 18.15 22.69
N GLY A 245 -13.75 18.51 23.62
CA GLY A 245 -12.34 18.11 23.65
C GLY A 245 -12.07 16.82 24.42
N ALA A 246 -13.08 16.24 25.08
CA ALA A 246 -12.93 15.01 25.84
C ALA A 246 -12.45 13.86 24.94
N ASP A 247 -11.54 13.04 25.45
CA ASP A 247 -10.96 11.87 24.78
C ASP A 247 -10.24 12.10 23.43
N LEU A 248 -10.06 13.35 22.99
CA LEU A 248 -9.40 13.68 21.71
C LEU A 248 -7.88 13.51 21.72
N ILE A 249 -7.26 13.32 22.89
CA ILE A 249 -5.82 13.13 22.98
C ILE A 249 -5.40 11.82 22.28
N HIS A 250 -4.30 11.86 21.53
CA HIS A 250 -3.75 10.68 20.87
C HIS A 250 -2.73 10.01 21.78
N VAL A 251 -2.70 8.68 21.79
CA VAL A 251 -1.64 7.90 22.47
C VAL A 251 -0.65 7.41 21.41
N HIS A 252 0.58 7.92 21.49
CA HIS A 252 1.67 7.64 20.58
C HIS A 252 2.55 6.52 21.11
N HIS A 253 3.02 5.63 20.23
CA HIS A 253 4.04 4.64 20.58
C HIS A 253 5.42 5.27 20.46
N VAL A 254 6.18 5.32 21.55
CA VAL A 254 7.55 5.85 21.58
C VAL A 254 8.45 5.08 20.60
N THR A 255 8.30 3.76 20.58
CA THR A 255 8.92 2.88 19.57
C THR A 255 7.84 2.45 18.58
N PRO A 256 7.96 2.77 17.28
CA PRO A 256 6.96 2.40 16.28
C PRO A 256 6.73 0.89 16.21
N LEU A 257 5.47 0.45 16.19
CA LEU A 257 5.09 -0.96 16.02
C LEU A 257 5.72 -1.59 14.77
N SER A 258 5.81 -0.82 13.68
CA SER A 258 6.44 -1.25 12.43
C SER A 258 7.94 -1.57 12.55
N ALA A 259 8.61 -1.08 13.61
CA ALA A 259 10.02 -1.38 13.90
C ALA A 259 10.18 -2.61 14.81
N ILE A 260 9.13 -3.05 15.50
CA ILE A 260 9.17 -4.18 16.44
C ILE A 260 9.01 -5.52 15.69
N GLY A 261 8.26 -5.55 14.58
CA GLY A 261 8.23 -6.68 13.64
C GLY A 261 7.50 -7.95 14.11
N GLU A 262 7.18 -8.06 15.41
CA GLU A 262 6.52 -9.21 16.04
C GLU A 262 5.48 -8.75 17.08
N ALA A 263 4.61 -9.66 17.52
CA ALA A 263 3.70 -9.38 18.64
C ALA A 263 4.51 -9.13 19.92
N TYR A 264 4.32 -7.97 20.55
CA TYR A 264 5.02 -7.59 21.79
C TYR A 264 4.02 -7.15 22.86
N GLN A 265 4.39 -7.35 24.12
CA GLN A 265 3.60 -6.89 25.24
C GLN A 265 3.88 -5.40 25.49
N VAL A 266 2.92 -4.55 25.13
CA VAL A 266 3.01 -3.10 25.34
C VAL A 266 3.04 -2.76 26.83
N ASN A 267 4.01 -1.93 27.24
CA ASN A 267 4.02 -1.28 28.54
C ASN A 267 3.34 0.10 28.44
N PRO A 268 2.16 0.30 29.04
CA PRO A 268 1.40 1.55 28.93
C PRO A 268 2.12 2.81 29.43
N ILE A 269 3.16 2.65 30.25
CA ILE A 269 3.91 3.76 30.84
C ILE A 269 5.17 4.03 30.03
N HIS A 270 5.90 3.00 29.61
CA HIS A 270 7.19 3.16 28.93
C HIS A 270 7.08 3.26 27.41
N ASP A 271 6.12 2.57 26.81
CA ASP A 271 6.01 2.48 25.35
C ASP A 271 5.01 3.48 24.78
N LEU A 272 4.15 4.06 25.62
CA LEU A 272 3.07 4.93 25.21
C LEU A 272 3.19 6.33 25.82
N ILE A 273 2.83 7.35 25.04
CA ILE A 273 2.84 8.73 25.51
C ILE A 273 1.68 9.56 24.91
N PRO A 274 0.93 10.34 25.72
CA PRO A 274 -0.12 11.20 25.20
C PRO A 274 0.42 12.41 24.42
N LEU A 275 -0.07 12.62 23.19
CA LEU A 275 0.26 13.74 22.33
C LEU A 275 -1.01 14.33 21.68
N CYS A 276 -1.02 15.63 21.43
CA CYS A 276 -2.08 16.25 20.63
C CYS A 276 -1.93 15.89 19.15
N ALA A 277 -2.99 16.04 18.35
CA ALA A 277 -2.99 15.69 16.93
C ALA A 277 -1.86 16.38 16.14
N THR A 278 -1.54 17.64 16.47
CA THR A 278 -0.46 18.39 15.82
C THR A 278 0.91 17.84 16.21
N CYS A 279 1.19 17.65 17.50
CA CYS A 279 2.46 17.08 17.94
C CYS A 279 2.63 15.66 17.42
N HIS A 280 1.57 14.85 17.44
CA HIS A 280 1.54 13.51 16.87
C HIS A 280 1.88 13.51 15.37
N HIS A 281 1.37 14.47 14.60
CA HIS A 281 1.74 14.60 13.19
C HIS A 281 3.22 15.00 13.01
N VAL A 282 3.71 15.94 13.82
CA VAL A 282 5.09 16.44 13.70
C VAL A 282 6.12 15.36 14.09
N VAL A 283 5.88 14.56 15.13
CA VAL A 283 6.83 13.51 15.52
C VAL A 283 7.09 12.51 14.39
N HIS A 284 6.09 12.26 13.53
CA HIS A 284 6.18 11.36 12.37
C HIS A 284 6.73 12.02 11.08
N ARG A 285 7.17 13.29 11.11
CA ARG A 285 7.83 13.92 9.95
C ARG A 285 9.22 13.35 9.65
N ARG A 286 9.77 12.51 10.54
CA ARG A 286 11.05 11.80 10.40
C ARG A 286 10.88 10.34 10.78
N ASP A 287 11.74 9.49 10.23
CA ASP A 287 11.95 8.10 10.65
C ASP A 287 13.43 7.93 11.07
N PRO A 288 13.75 7.62 12.33
CA PRO A 288 12.83 7.39 13.45
C PRO A 288 12.11 8.67 13.93
N PRO A 289 10.93 8.54 14.57
CA PRO A 289 10.16 9.68 15.08
C PRO A 289 10.96 10.57 16.03
N TYR A 290 10.57 11.84 16.12
CA TYR A 290 11.13 12.74 17.13
C TYR A 290 10.71 12.32 18.54
N SER A 291 11.64 12.36 19.48
CA SER A 291 11.36 12.19 20.90
C SER A 291 10.58 13.39 21.46
N VAL A 292 9.85 13.17 22.55
CA VAL A 292 9.15 14.26 23.25
C VAL A 292 10.14 15.32 23.78
N ALA A 293 11.36 14.92 24.14
CA ALA A 293 12.41 15.85 24.54
C ALA A 293 12.83 16.77 23.39
N GLU A 294 13.06 16.22 22.19
CA GLU A 294 13.35 17.02 20.99
C GLU A 294 12.19 17.98 20.67
N MET A 295 10.95 17.50 20.77
CA MET A 295 9.76 18.33 20.55
C MET A 295 9.68 19.50 21.54
N LYS A 296 9.90 19.25 22.84
CA LYS A 296 9.93 20.29 23.87
C LYS A 296 11.00 21.33 23.59
N ALA A 297 12.22 20.88 23.25
CA ALA A 297 13.33 21.77 22.95
C ALA A 297 13.03 22.68 21.73
N ALA A 298 12.44 22.10 20.67
CA ALA A 298 12.06 22.85 19.47
C ALA A 298 10.98 23.91 19.77
N ILE A 299 9.96 23.55 20.55
CA ILE A 299 8.88 24.47 20.96
C ILE A 299 9.46 25.59 21.82
N ALA A 300 10.26 25.26 22.83
CA ALA A 300 10.88 26.25 23.71
C ALA A 300 11.79 27.23 22.93
N SER A 301 12.61 26.71 22.01
CA SER A 301 13.46 27.54 21.15
C SER A 301 12.64 28.50 20.30
N GLN A 302 11.47 28.09 19.79
CA GLN A 302 10.65 28.95 18.96
C GLN A 302 9.87 29.98 19.78
N SER A 303 9.38 29.62 20.97
CA SER A 303 8.77 30.57 21.91
C SER A 303 9.74 31.67 22.32
N ALA A 304 11.01 31.32 22.58
CA ALA A 304 12.06 32.30 22.89
C ALA A 304 12.32 33.25 21.71
N ARG A 305 12.42 32.72 20.48
CA ARG A 305 12.56 33.53 19.26
C ARG A 305 11.37 34.46 19.04
N ASN A 306 10.16 33.97 19.21
CA ASN A 306 8.95 34.77 19.04
C ASN A 306 8.84 35.88 20.09
N SER A 307 9.30 35.64 21.32
CA SER A 307 9.33 36.66 22.37
C SER A 307 10.35 37.76 22.05
N ALA A 308 11.53 37.38 21.56
CA ALA A 308 12.59 38.32 21.14
C ALA A 308 12.27 39.10 19.84
N LEU A 309 11.20 38.76 19.12
CA LEU A 309 10.72 39.47 17.93
C LEU A 309 9.60 40.48 18.25
N ILE A 310 9.05 40.42 19.46
CA ILE A 310 7.97 41.31 19.95
C ILE A 310 8.53 42.41 20.87
N GLU A 311 9.75 42.23 21.38
CA GLU A 311 10.58 43.27 22.02
C GLU A 311 11.36 44.11 21.00
#